data_AF-R7UUV2-F1
#
_entry.id   AF-R7UUV2-F1
#
_cell.length_a   1.000
_cell.length_b   1.000
_cell.length_c   1.000
_cell.angle_alpha   90.00
_cell.angle_beta   90.00
_cell.angle_gamma   90.00
#
_symmetry.space_group_name_H-M   'P 1'
#
loop_
_entity.id
_entity.type
_entity.pdbx_description
1 polymer ?
#
loop_
_entity_poly.entity_id
_entity_poly.type
_entity_poly.pdbx_seq_one_letter_code
_entity_poly.pdbx_strand_id
1 'polypeptide(L)'
;MRGKLPSACTPQDPDAIKMKETDSIAKKKMKRYADERRGTRPQYFDMKDRVLVKNQNRRKLDSVYNQRPYEVVAVNGSMITTEAKNGKRITRNASFFKKIECQDAEDEDEDQDDDDLPDLLEPIQDSDPNPASPARRSQRPRRLPEHLKDYVMNT
;
A
#
# COMPACT_ATOMS: atom_id res chain seq x y z
N MET A 1 -0.71 28.99 -35.14
CA MET A 1 -1.78 28.21 -34.48
C MET A 1 -1.71 26.76 -34.95
N ARG A 2 -1.72 25.77 -34.03
CA ARG A 2 -1.85 24.36 -34.39
C ARG A 2 -3.34 24.00 -34.46
N GLY A 3 -3.87 23.77 -35.65
CA GLY A 3 -5.22 23.25 -35.85
C GLY A 3 -5.31 21.78 -35.38
N LYS A 4 -6.39 21.42 -34.70
CA LYS A 4 -6.70 20.02 -34.41
C LYS A 4 -7.17 19.39 -35.72
N LEU A 5 -6.52 18.33 -36.17
CA LEU A 5 -7.02 17.54 -37.29
C LEU A 5 -8.33 16.87 -36.87
N PRO A 6 -9.37 16.89 -37.72
CA PRO A 6 -10.62 16.20 -37.42
C PRO A 6 -10.34 14.71 -37.22
N SER A 7 -10.99 14.10 -36.22
CA SER A 7 -10.98 12.65 -36.05
C SER A 7 -11.56 12.04 -37.32
N ALA A 8 -10.71 11.43 -38.15
CA ALA A 8 -11.21 10.58 -39.22
C ALA A 8 -12.04 9.50 -38.54
N CYS A 9 -13.35 9.52 -38.78
CA CYS A 9 -14.18 8.35 -38.59
C CYS A 9 -13.59 7.31 -39.53
N THR A 10 -12.67 6.49 -39.03
CA THR A 10 -12.17 5.38 -39.83
C THR A 10 -13.37 4.50 -40.12
N PRO A 11 -13.59 4.13 -41.40
CA PRO A 11 -14.52 3.08 -41.74
C PRO A 11 -14.25 1.88 -40.82
N GLN A 12 -15.31 1.25 -40.33
CA GLN A 12 -15.22 0.04 -39.53
C GLN A 12 -14.74 -1.11 -40.42
N ASP A 13 -13.47 -1.08 -40.81
CA ASP A 13 -12.86 -2.17 -41.55
C ASP A 13 -12.95 -3.41 -40.65
N PRO A 14 -13.59 -4.50 -41.11
CA PRO A 14 -13.83 -5.67 -40.27
C PRO A 14 -12.51 -6.26 -39.77
N ASP A 15 -11.44 -6.13 -40.54
CA ASP A 15 -10.11 -6.59 -40.14
C ASP A 15 -9.43 -5.68 -39.12
N ALA A 16 -9.67 -4.37 -39.17
CA ALA A 16 -9.19 -3.44 -38.13
C ALA A 16 -9.90 -3.69 -36.78
N ILE A 17 -11.17 -4.09 -36.81
CA ILE A 17 -11.92 -4.48 -35.61
C ILE A 17 -11.32 -5.77 -35.02
N LYS A 18 -11.14 -6.82 -35.83
CA LYS A 18 -10.51 -8.07 -35.40
C LYS A 18 -9.10 -7.85 -34.82
N MET A 19 -8.31 -6.97 -35.43
CA MET A 19 -6.97 -6.63 -34.93
C MET A 19 -7.02 -5.95 -33.55
N LYS A 20 -7.98 -5.04 -33.33
CA LYS A 20 -8.19 -4.40 -32.02
C LYS A 20 -8.65 -5.40 -30.96
N GLU A 21 -9.55 -6.31 -31.32
CA GLU A 21 -10.06 -7.33 -30.41
C GLU A 21 -8.94 -8.28 -29.96
N THR A 22 -8.18 -8.82 -30.91
CA THR A 22 -7.04 -9.72 -30.64
C THR A 22 -5.97 -9.06 -29.77
N ASP A 23 -5.61 -7.80 -30.06
CA ASP A 23 -4.70 -7.00 -29.22
C ASP A 23 -5.26 -6.79 -27.81
N SER A 24 -6.56 -6.47 -27.67
CA SER A 24 -7.19 -6.30 -26.36
C SER A 24 -7.17 -7.58 -25.53
N ILE A 25 -7.35 -8.74 -26.16
CA ILE A 25 -7.29 -10.06 -25.52
C ILE A 25 -5.85 -10.36 -25.06
N ALA A 26 -4.86 -10.12 -25.92
CA ALA A 26 -3.46 -10.30 -25.59
C ALA A 26 -3.03 -9.42 -24.40
N LYS A 27 -3.43 -8.14 -24.39
CA LYS A 27 -3.19 -7.20 -23.28
C LYS A 27 -3.85 -7.66 -21.98
N LYS A 28 -5.10 -8.14 -22.03
CA LYS A 28 -5.80 -8.70 -20.86
C LYS A 28 -5.06 -9.92 -20.29
N LYS A 29 -4.60 -10.83 -21.15
CA LYS A 29 -3.82 -12.01 -20.75
C LYS A 29 -2.50 -11.60 -20.07
N MET A 30 -1.76 -10.67 -20.66
CA MET A 30 -0.51 -10.18 -20.10
C MET A 30 -0.70 -9.48 -18.75
N LYS A 31 -1.75 -8.65 -18.63
CA LYS A 31 -2.12 -8.00 -17.37
C LYS A 31 -2.44 -9.03 -16.28
N ARG A 32 -3.31 -10.00 -16.59
CA ARG A 32 -3.70 -11.06 -15.65
C ARG A 32 -2.48 -11.82 -15.12
N TYR A 33 -1.59 -12.25 -16.01
CA TYR A 33 -0.37 -12.96 -15.62
C TYR A 33 0.52 -12.10 -14.71
N ALA A 34 0.70 -10.83 -15.05
CA ALA A 34 1.50 -9.91 -14.23
C ALA A 34 0.86 -9.67 -12.84
N ASP A 35 -0.45 -9.45 -12.78
CA ASP A 35 -1.19 -9.23 -11.54
C ASP A 35 -1.12 -10.47 -10.63
N GLU A 36 -1.35 -11.67 -11.18
CA GLU A 36 -1.28 -12.94 -10.43
C GLU A 36 0.13 -13.21 -9.90
N ARG A 37 1.17 -13.04 -10.73
CA ARG A 37 2.57 -13.30 -10.33
C ARG A 37 3.07 -12.31 -9.28
N ARG A 38 2.56 -11.08 -9.28
CA ARG A 38 2.89 -10.04 -8.29
C ARG A 38 2.00 -10.10 -7.05
N GLY A 39 0.93 -10.90 -7.05
CA GLY A 39 -0.05 -10.93 -5.98
C GLY A 39 -0.83 -9.61 -5.84
N THR A 40 -1.06 -8.90 -6.96
CA THR A 40 -1.81 -7.65 -6.96
C THR A 40 -3.24 -7.90 -6.51
N ARG A 41 -3.64 -7.26 -5.40
CA ARG A 41 -5.02 -7.29 -4.92
C ARG A 41 -5.75 -6.04 -5.42
N PRO A 42 -6.93 -6.18 -6.05
CA PRO A 42 -7.74 -5.01 -6.36
C PRO A 42 -8.18 -4.35 -5.05
N GLN A 43 -8.12 -3.02 -5.02
CA GLN A 43 -8.68 -2.22 -3.94
C GLN A 43 -9.76 -1.33 -4.52
N TYR A 44 -10.95 -1.40 -3.92
CA TYR A 44 -12.10 -0.62 -4.32
C TYR A 44 -12.36 0.44 -3.25
N PHE A 45 -12.58 1.66 -3.71
CA PHE A 45 -12.94 2.81 -2.90
C PHE A 45 -14.15 3.43 -3.56
N ASP A 46 -15.17 3.68 -2.75
CA ASP A 46 -16.40 4.32 -3.17
C ASP A 46 -16.46 5.74 -2.62
N MET A 47 -17.31 6.57 -3.22
CA MET A 47 -17.57 7.90 -2.68
C MET A 47 -18.13 7.78 -1.27
N LYS A 48 -17.71 8.69 -0.38
CA LYS A 48 -18.05 8.74 1.04
C LYS A 48 -17.46 7.64 1.93
N ASP A 49 -16.60 6.78 1.39
CA ASP A 49 -15.82 5.87 2.24
C ASP A 49 -14.92 6.67 3.19
N ARG A 50 -14.86 6.24 4.47
CA ARG A 50 -13.87 6.76 5.42
C ARG A 50 -12.55 6.02 5.25
N VAL A 51 -11.47 6.79 5.16
CA VAL A 51 -10.12 6.28 4.89
C VAL A 51 -9.08 6.98 5.76
N LEU A 52 -8.03 6.25 6.14
CA LEU A 52 -6.83 6.82 6.75
C LEU A 52 -5.77 7.10 5.69
N VAL A 53 -5.08 8.22 5.83
CA VAL A 53 -4.04 8.67 4.88
C VAL A 53 -2.66 8.29 5.40
N LYS A 54 -1.82 7.70 4.54
CA LYS A 54 -0.45 7.33 4.89
C LYS A 54 0.45 8.56 5.12
N ASN A 55 1.18 8.57 6.23
CA ASN A 55 2.15 9.62 6.56
C ASN A 55 3.38 9.52 5.65
N GLN A 56 3.74 10.62 4.97
CA GLN A 56 4.89 10.67 4.05
C GLN A 56 6.21 10.87 4.79
N ASN A 57 6.24 11.80 5.73
CA ASN A 57 7.40 12.13 6.53
C ASN A 57 7.12 11.68 7.96
N ARG A 58 7.54 10.46 8.30
CA ARG A 58 7.33 9.88 9.62
C ARG A 58 8.66 9.66 10.34
N ARG A 59 8.72 9.97 11.63
CA ARG A 59 9.80 9.52 12.52
C ARG A 59 9.61 8.03 12.82
N LYS A 60 10.61 7.41 13.44
CA LYS A 60 10.63 5.96 13.69
C LYS A 60 9.47 5.48 14.56
N LEU A 61 9.04 6.30 15.52
CA LEU A 61 7.98 5.98 16.49
C LEU A 61 6.59 6.45 16.03
N ASP A 62 6.49 7.16 14.91
CA ASP A 62 5.22 7.68 14.43
C ASP A 62 4.41 6.59 13.73
N SER A 63 3.08 6.66 13.86
CA SER A 63 2.18 5.78 13.12
C SER A 63 2.37 5.91 11.61
N VAL A 64 2.19 4.78 10.91
CA VAL A 64 2.26 4.72 9.44
C VAL A 64 1.15 5.54 8.79
N TYR A 65 -0.03 5.58 9.42
CA TYR A 65 -1.20 6.29 8.92
C TYR A 65 -1.57 7.41 9.89
N ASN A 66 -2.10 8.50 9.35
CA ASN A 66 -2.74 9.54 10.13
C ASN A 66 -3.99 8.95 10.79
N GLN A 67 -4.14 9.16 12.09
CA GLN A 67 -5.29 8.66 12.87
C GLN A 67 -6.59 9.37 12.48
N ARG A 68 -6.51 10.62 12.00
CA ARG A 68 -7.68 11.37 11.58
C ARG A 68 -8.23 10.78 10.26
N PRO A 69 -9.48 10.31 10.24
CA PRO A 69 -10.09 9.80 9.04
C PRO A 69 -10.49 10.92 8.09
N TYR A 70 -10.40 10.61 6.80
CA TYR A 70 -10.80 11.47 5.69
C TYR A 70 -11.94 10.79 4.94
N GLU A 71 -12.78 11.58 4.29
CA GLU A 71 -13.86 11.08 3.44
C GLU A 71 -13.44 11.12 1.97
N VAL A 72 -13.75 10.07 1.22
CA VAL A 72 -13.49 10.02 -0.22
C VAL A 72 -14.49 10.89 -0.97
N VAL A 73 -14.01 11.92 -1.67
CA VAL A 73 -14.82 12.86 -2.45
C VAL A 73 -14.87 12.49 -3.93
N ALA A 74 -13.76 11.97 -4.48
CA ALA A 74 -13.70 11.57 -5.88
C ALA A 74 -12.76 10.39 -6.10
N VAL A 75 -13.14 9.51 -7.03
CA VAL A 75 -12.35 8.33 -7.43
C VAL A 75 -12.17 8.33 -8.94
N ASN A 76 -10.92 8.47 -9.37
CA ASN A 76 -10.51 8.48 -10.77
C ASN A 76 -9.54 7.31 -11.01
N GLY A 77 -10.10 6.12 -11.19
CA GLY A 77 -9.31 4.89 -11.31
C GLY A 77 -8.53 4.61 -10.03
N SER A 78 -7.19 4.60 -10.10
CA SER A 78 -6.33 4.45 -8.92
C SER A 78 -6.05 5.77 -8.19
N MET A 79 -6.48 6.92 -8.71
CA MET A 79 -6.31 8.22 -8.08
C MET A 79 -7.53 8.55 -7.24
N ILE A 80 -7.33 8.85 -5.96
CA ILE A 80 -8.39 9.11 -5.00
C ILE A 80 -8.16 10.50 -4.43
N THR A 81 -9.23 11.29 -4.38
CA THR A 81 -9.30 12.58 -3.69
C THR A 81 -10.12 12.41 -2.44
N THR A 82 -9.54 12.80 -1.32
CA THR A 82 -10.14 12.75 0.01
C THR A 82 -10.21 14.14 0.63
N GLU A 83 -11.15 14.36 1.53
CA GLU A 83 -11.36 15.61 2.24
C GLU A 83 -11.48 15.34 3.75
N ALA A 84 -10.80 16.15 4.55
CA ALA A 84 -10.94 16.12 6.01
C ALA A 84 -12.10 17.01 6.46
N LYS A 85 -12.57 16.81 7.70
CA LYS A 85 -13.59 17.67 8.35
C LYS A 85 -13.22 19.16 8.33
N ASN A 86 -11.93 19.50 8.31
CA ASN A 86 -11.44 20.87 8.24
C ASN A 86 -11.35 21.45 6.80
N GLY A 87 -11.87 20.75 5.79
CA GLY A 87 -11.85 21.18 4.38
C GLY A 87 -10.53 20.93 3.64
N LYS A 88 -9.53 20.30 4.28
CA LYS A 88 -8.26 19.98 3.61
C LYS A 88 -8.44 18.81 2.64
N ARG A 89 -8.08 19.04 1.37
CA ARG A 89 -8.14 18.01 0.32
C ARG A 89 -6.79 17.37 0.04
N ILE A 90 -6.77 16.06 -0.14
CA ILE A 90 -5.60 15.26 -0.47
C ILE A 90 -5.91 14.33 -1.64
N THR A 91 -5.15 14.44 -2.72
CA THR A 91 -5.26 13.57 -3.90
C THR A 91 -4.01 12.70 -4.06
N ARG A 92 -4.15 11.38 -4.01
CA ARG A 92 -3.05 10.41 -4.16
C ARG A 92 -3.51 9.09 -4.78
N ASN A 93 -2.57 8.17 -5.00
CA ASN A 93 -2.90 6.80 -5.41
C ASN A 93 -3.60 6.04 -4.27
N ALA A 94 -4.53 5.15 -4.60
CA ALA A 94 -5.24 4.22 -3.72
C ALA A 94 -4.36 3.55 -2.65
N SER A 95 -3.12 3.19 -3.00
CA SER A 95 -2.14 2.59 -2.07
C SER A 95 -1.71 3.46 -0.88
N PHE A 96 -1.99 4.77 -0.92
CA PHE A 96 -1.73 5.69 0.19
C PHE A 96 -2.90 5.78 1.18
N PHE A 97 -4.02 5.11 0.87
CA PHE A 97 -5.21 5.14 1.68
C PHE A 97 -5.48 3.76 2.25
N LYS A 98 -5.98 3.72 3.48
CA LYS A 98 -6.49 2.50 4.10
C LYS A 98 -7.96 2.71 4.42
N LYS A 99 -8.85 1.94 3.79
CA LYS A 99 -10.29 1.94 4.10
C LYS A 99 -10.49 1.48 5.55
N ILE A 100 -11.37 2.18 6.25
CA ILE A 100 -11.82 1.80 7.59
C ILE A 100 -13.30 1.46 7.54
N GLU A 101 -13.66 0.37 8.20
CA GLU A 101 -15.06 0.02 8.45
C GLU A 101 -15.45 0.77 9.71
N CYS A 102 -16.38 1.72 9.61
CA CYS A 102 -16.92 2.36 10.79
C CYS A 102 -17.75 1.33 11.55
N GLN A 103 -17.22 0.85 12.66
CA GLN A 103 -18.06 0.63 13.83
C GLN A 103 -18.34 2.02 14.39
N ASP A 104 -19.60 2.30 14.71
CA ASP A 104 -20.07 3.57 15.26
C ASP A 104 -19.36 3.84 16.61
N ALA A 105 -18.13 4.29 16.56
CA ALA A 105 -17.46 4.97 17.65
C ALA A 105 -17.48 6.44 17.26
N GLU A 106 -18.40 7.15 17.89
CA GLU A 106 -18.51 8.58 17.81
C GLU A 106 -17.12 9.18 18.08
N ASP A 107 -16.68 10.09 17.20
CA ASP A 107 -15.45 10.83 17.42
C ASP A 107 -15.73 11.82 18.59
N GLU A 108 -15.72 11.32 19.82
CA GLU A 108 -15.57 12.16 21.01
C GLU A 108 -14.10 12.61 21.04
N ASP A 109 -13.84 13.74 20.37
CA ASP A 109 -12.67 14.55 20.65
C ASP A 109 -12.86 15.16 22.06
N GLU A 110 -12.71 14.35 23.11
CA GLU A 110 -12.49 14.83 24.47
C GLU A 110 -11.02 14.63 24.81
N ASP A 111 -10.30 15.75 24.85
CA ASP A 111 -9.02 15.89 25.55
C ASP A 111 -9.27 15.63 27.05
N GLN A 112 -9.34 14.37 27.48
CA GLN A 112 -9.28 13.99 28.89
C GLN A 112 -7.88 13.48 29.21
N ASP A 113 -7.08 14.37 29.78
CA ASP A 113 -5.96 14.02 30.65
C ASP A 113 -6.55 13.32 31.89
N ASP A 114 -6.71 12.01 31.83
CA ASP A 114 -6.97 11.20 33.04
C ASP A 114 -5.91 10.10 33.14
N ASP A 115 -4.88 10.44 33.93
CA ASP A 115 -3.98 9.53 34.61
C ASP A 115 -4.82 8.58 35.50
N ASP A 116 -5.24 7.43 34.98
CA ASP A 116 -5.59 6.29 35.84
C ASP A 116 -5.38 4.97 35.08
N LEU A 117 -4.12 4.55 35.07
CA LEU A 117 -3.68 3.24 34.65
C LEU A 117 -4.03 2.24 35.79
N PRO A 118 -4.98 1.29 35.61
CA PRO A 118 -5.18 0.27 36.63
C PRO A 118 -3.97 -0.66 36.67
N ASP A 119 -3.31 -0.67 37.83
CA ASP A 119 -2.20 -1.52 38.21
C ASP A 119 -2.60 -3.00 38.16
N LEU A 120 -2.39 -3.64 37.01
CA LEU A 120 -2.45 -5.11 36.86
C LEU A 120 -1.04 -5.68 36.91
N LEU A 121 -0.41 -5.57 38.08
CA LEU A 121 0.70 -6.43 38.48
C LEU A 121 0.15 -7.82 38.82
N GLU A 122 -0.07 -8.66 37.81
CA GLU A 122 -0.05 -10.10 38.08
C GLU A 122 1.39 -10.51 38.43
N PRO A 123 1.63 -11.23 39.54
CA PRO A 123 2.96 -11.70 39.87
C PRO A 123 3.38 -12.74 38.84
N ILE A 124 4.33 -12.36 37.99
CA ILE A 124 5.04 -13.29 37.11
C ILE A 124 5.75 -14.29 38.03
N GLN A 125 5.22 -15.51 38.11
CA GLN A 125 5.95 -16.61 38.72
C GLN A 125 7.16 -16.92 37.86
N ASP A 126 8.34 -16.66 38.40
CA ASP A 126 9.63 -17.04 37.84
C ASP A 126 9.70 -18.56 37.68
N SER A 127 9.34 -19.05 36.49
CA SER A 127 9.75 -20.37 36.02
C SER A 127 10.96 -20.19 35.09
N ASP A 128 12.12 -20.54 35.66
CA ASP A 128 13.49 -20.74 35.14
C ASP A 128 13.77 -20.79 33.62
N PRO A 129 15.02 -20.48 33.22
CA PRO A 129 15.37 -20.11 31.86
C PRO A 129 15.30 -21.30 30.91
N ASN A 130 14.42 -21.21 29.91
CA ASN A 130 14.45 -22.09 28.75
C ASN A 130 15.79 -21.89 27.99
N PRO A 131 16.68 -22.90 27.92
CA PRO A 131 17.99 -22.73 27.31
C PRO A 131 17.86 -22.56 25.79
N ALA A 132 18.39 -21.43 25.30
CA ALA A 132 18.82 -21.20 23.93
C ALA A 132 17.83 -21.63 22.82
N SER A 133 16.83 -20.80 22.55
CA SER A 133 16.15 -20.85 21.24
C SER A 133 17.17 -20.56 20.13
N PRO A 134 17.40 -21.46 19.15
CA PRO A 134 18.38 -21.22 18.10
C PRO A 134 17.90 -20.08 17.18
N ALA A 135 18.82 -19.17 16.86
CA ALA A 135 18.57 -18.01 16.02
C ALA A 135 17.88 -18.40 14.70
N ARG A 136 16.71 -17.82 14.42
CA ARG A 136 15.94 -17.90 13.15
C ARG A 136 16.64 -17.24 11.95
N ARG A 137 17.97 -17.14 11.95
CA ARG A 137 18.71 -16.58 10.81
C ARG A 137 19.21 -17.74 9.95
N SER A 138 18.85 -17.73 8.67
CA SER A 138 19.37 -18.73 7.74
C SER A 138 20.90 -18.67 7.74
N GLN A 139 21.54 -19.71 8.26
CA GLN A 139 22.98 -19.92 8.12
C GLN A 139 23.24 -20.39 6.69
N ARG A 140 23.09 -19.48 5.71
CA ARG A 140 23.51 -19.77 4.34
C ARG A 140 25.04 -19.77 4.34
N PRO A 141 25.70 -20.82 3.82
CA PRO A 141 27.15 -20.78 3.64
C PRO A 141 27.49 -19.61 2.71
N ARG A 142 28.21 -18.62 3.23
CA ARG A 142 28.71 -17.51 2.41
C ARG A 142 29.89 -18.04 1.61
N ARG A 143 29.73 -18.19 0.30
CA ARG A 143 30.85 -18.49 -0.60
C ARG A 143 31.56 -17.18 -0.96
N LEU A 144 32.89 -17.20 -0.93
CA LEU A 144 33.69 -16.09 -1.44
C LEU A 144 33.46 -15.94 -2.95
N PRO A 145 33.50 -14.71 -3.48
CA PRO A 145 33.39 -14.48 -4.92
C PRO A 145 34.45 -15.24 -5.69
N GLU A 146 34.07 -15.80 -6.84
CA GLU A 146 34.96 -16.68 -7.63
C GLU A 146 36.25 -16.00 -8.07
N HIS A 147 36.20 -14.71 -8.40
CA HIS A 147 37.35 -13.94 -8.85
C HIS A 147 38.35 -13.61 -7.73
N LEU A 148 38.03 -13.90 -6.46
CA LEU A 148 38.89 -13.61 -5.32
C LEU A 148 39.67 -14.84 -4.84
N LYS A 149 39.59 -15.97 -5.57
CA LYS A 149 40.33 -17.20 -5.27
C LYS A 149 41.85 -17.03 -5.38
N ASP A 150 42.29 -16.17 -6.30
CA ASP A 150 43.71 -16.01 -6.64
C ASP A 150 44.35 -14.81 -5.93
N TYR A 151 43.63 -14.19 -4.98
CA TYR A 151 44.10 -13.02 -4.27
C TYR A 151 45.08 -13.41 -3.16
N VAL A 152 46.36 -13.20 -3.41
CA VAL A 152 47.43 -13.35 -2.42
C VAL A 152 47.60 -12.02 -1.68
N MET A 153 47.35 -12.02 -0.38
CA MET A 153 47.68 -10.89 0.49
C MET A 153 49.18 -10.89 0.72
N ASN A 154 49.89 -9.90 0.17
CA ASN A 154 51.31 -9.72 0.43
C ASN A 154 51.46 -9.19 1.88
N THR A 155 51.99 -10.03 2.77
CA THR A 155 52.42 -9.66 4.13
C THR A 155 53.90 -9.38 4.18
#